data_AF-B1FT97-F1
#
_entry.id   AF-B1FT97-F1
#
_cell.length_a   1.000
_cell.length_b   1.000
_cell.length_c   1.000
_cell.angle_alpha   90.00
_cell.angle_beta   90.00
_cell.angle_gamma   90.00
#
_symmetry.space_group_name_H-M   'P 1'
#
loop_
_entity.id
_entity.type
_entity.pdbx_description
1 polymer ?
#
loop_
_entity_poly.entity_id
_entity_poly.type
_entity_poly.pdbx_seq_one_letter_code
_entity_poly.pdbx_strand_id
1 'polypeptide(L)'
;MRNVPDDFPRDVLPASLPGAQPKLAARLIDGKFVVGQTDDERCARWEICEDLAQQLVAKARKEAAKYPHRSREVTLQRIRRAIEDKGWVRAVEAGWLIQRLRALLNW
;
A
#
# COMPACT_ATOMS: atom_id res chain seq x y z
N MET A 1 13.68 12.23 -10.19
CA MET A 1 13.62 10.77 -9.93
C MET A 1 12.74 10.55 -8.72
N ARG A 2 11.58 9.88 -8.88
CA ARG A 2 10.74 9.48 -7.75
C ARG A 2 11.27 8.14 -7.27
N ASN A 3 11.90 8.11 -6.11
CA ASN A 3 12.46 6.89 -5.54
C ASN A 3 11.41 6.24 -4.65
N VAL A 4 10.80 5.18 -5.15
CA VAL A 4 9.93 4.31 -4.36
C VAL A 4 10.78 3.66 -3.27
N PRO A 5 10.40 3.73 -1.98
CA PRO A 5 11.14 3.09 -0.91
C PRO A 5 11.33 1.59 -1.14
N ASP A 6 12.49 1.04 -0.81
CA ASP A 6 12.77 -0.39 -0.96
C ASP A 6 11.79 -1.28 -0.19
N ASP A 7 11.31 -0.81 0.95
CA ASP A 7 10.33 -1.50 1.80
C ASP A 7 8.89 -1.46 1.23
N PHE A 8 8.61 -0.65 0.20
CA PHE A 8 7.29 -0.67 -0.44
C PHE A 8 7.08 -2.00 -1.19
N PRO A 9 5.96 -2.72 -0.96
CA PRO A 9 5.76 -4.05 -1.52
C PRO A 9 5.87 -4.07 -3.04
N ARG A 10 6.56 -5.09 -3.56
CA ARG A 10 6.50 -5.47 -4.98
C ARG A 10 5.47 -6.56 -5.16
N ASP A 11 4.64 -6.43 -6.19
CA ASP A 11 3.72 -7.49 -6.54
C ASP A 11 4.50 -8.65 -7.17
N VAL A 12 4.71 -9.72 -6.39
CA VAL A 12 5.44 -10.92 -6.82
C VAL A 12 4.55 -11.94 -7.54
N LEU A 13 3.25 -11.68 -7.65
CA LEU A 13 2.36 -12.53 -8.43
C LEU A 13 2.53 -12.19 -9.91
N PRO A 14 3.02 -13.13 -10.77
CA PRO A 14 2.85 -12.96 -12.20
C PRO A 14 1.34 -12.88 -12.42
N ALA A 15 0.87 -11.84 -13.11
CA ALA A 15 -0.55 -11.65 -13.40
C ALA A 15 -1.13 -12.95 -14.00
N SER A 16 -1.80 -13.75 -13.16
CA SER A 16 -2.42 -15.00 -13.56
C SER A 16 -3.82 -14.65 -14.02
N LEU A 17 -3.96 -14.42 -15.33
CA LEU A 17 -5.27 -14.27 -15.95
C LEU A 17 -5.99 -15.64 -15.88
N PRO A 18 -7.27 -15.70 -15.47
CA PRO A 18 -8.02 -16.94 -15.49
C PRO A 18 -8.21 -17.41 -16.95
N GLY A 19 -7.53 -18.49 -17.30
CA GLY A 19 -7.65 -19.20 -18.57
C GLY A 19 -6.91 -20.53 -18.44
N ALA A 20 -7.45 -21.60 -19.03
CA ALA A 20 -7.00 -22.99 -18.86
C ALA A 20 -5.58 -23.33 -19.38
N GLN A 21 -4.72 -22.33 -19.57
CA GLN A 21 -3.29 -22.48 -19.83
C GLN A 21 -2.54 -21.41 -19.03
N PRO A 22 -1.35 -21.70 -18.46
CA PRO A 22 -0.50 -20.69 -17.84
C PRO A 22 0.03 -19.75 -18.93
N LYS A 23 -0.81 -18.82 -19.35
CA LYS A 23 -0.45 -17.71 -20.23
C LYS A 23 0.16 -16.67 -19.30
N LEU A 24 1.48 -16.71 -19.17
CA LEU A 24 2.25 -15.58 -18.64
C LEU A 24 1.67 -14.31 -19.26
N ALA A 25 1.06 -13.46 -18.45
CA ALA A 25 0.46 -12.21 -18.91
C ALA A 25 1.58 -11.23 -19.25
N ALA A 26 2.27 -11.52 -20.35
CA ALA A 26 3.32 -10.69 -20.88
C ALA A 26 2.65 -9.56 -21.68
N ARG A 27 2.71 -8.33 -21.17
CA ARG A 27 2.31 -7.15 -21.95
C ARG A 27 3.50 -6.71 -22.79
N LEU A 28 3.28 -6.54 -24.09
CA LEU A 28 4.29 -5.97 -24.99
C LEU A 28 4.26 -4.44 -24.83
N ILE A 29 5.27 -3.88 -24.18
CA ILE A 29 5.50 -2.44 -24.13
C ILE A 29 6.81 -2.20 -24.87
N ASP A 30 6.76 -1.38 -25.93
CA ASP A 30 7.94 -0.99 -26.72
C ASP A 30 8.74 -2.19 -27.29
N GLY A 31 8.03 -3.21 -27.76
CA GLY A 31 8.63 -4.43 -28.32
C GLY A 31 9.20 -5.42 -27.29
N LYS A 32 9.05 -5.15 -25.98
CA LYS A 32 9.51 -6.05 -24.91
C LYS A 32 8.34 -6.64 -24.14
N PHE A 33 8.39 -7.95 -23.95
CA PHE A 33 7.44 -8.69 -23.10
C PHE A 33 7.79 -8.42 -21.63
N VAL A 34 6.96 -7.62 -20.95
CA VAL A 34 7.10 -7.40 -19.50
C VAL A 34 6.22 -8.40 -18.76
N VAL A 35 6.85 -9.20 -17.89
CA VAL A 35 6.21 -10.14 -16.97
C VAL A 35 6.39 -9.59 -15.56
N GLY A 36 5.29 -9.33 -14.84
CA GLY A 36 5.30 -8.78 -13.48
C GLY A 36 5.05 -7.27 -13.41
N GLN A 37 5.00 -6.73 -12.19
CA GLN A 37 4.78 -5.30 -11.92
C GLN A 37 6.00 -4.48 -12.39
N THR A 38 5.76 -3.51 -13.27
CA THR A 38 6.78 -2.54 -13.70
C THR A 38 7.14 -1.58 -12.57
N ASP A 39 8.33 -0.95 -12.64
CA ASP A 39 8.70 0.08 -11.66
C ASP A 39 7.76 1.30 -11.73
N ASP A 40 7.19 1.60 -12.90
CA ASP A 40 6.19 2.68 -13.06
C ASP A 40 4.88 2.33 -12.34
N GLU A 41 4.37 1.11 -12.50
CA GLU A 41 3.20 0.62 -11.75
C GLU A 41 3.47 0.58 -10.25
N ARG A 42 4.67 0.17 -9.83
CA ARG A 42 5.08 0.21 -8.41
C ARG A 42 5.11 1.65 -7.91
N CYS A 43 5.61 2.60 -8.70
CA CYS A 43 5.62 4.02 -8.39
C CYS A 43 4.21 4.58 -8.24
N ALA A 44 3.32 4.31 -9.19
CA ALA A 44 1.93 4.75 -9.14
C ALA A 44 1.20 4.19 -7.90
N ARG A 45 1.42 2.91 -7.57
CA ARG A 45 0.87 2.31 -6.33
C ARG A 45 1.43 2.98 -5.08
N TRP A 46 2.74 3.23 -5.05
CA TRP A 46 3.38 3.93 -3.94
C TRP A 46 2.84 5.35 -3.76
N GLU A 47 2.65 6.12 -4.83
CA GLU A 47 2.09 7.49 -4.74
C GLU A 47 0.69 7.50 -4.14
N ILE A 48 -0.17 6.56 -4.54
CA ILE A 48 -1.52 6.39 -3.96
C ILE A 48 -1.42 6.07 -2.46
N CYS A 49 -0.53 5.14 -2.09
CA CYS A 49 -0.35 4.78 -0.69
C CYS A 49 0.27 5.92 0.14
N GLU A 50 1.22 6.68 -0.40
CA GLU A 50 1.83 7.81 0.30
C GLU A 50 0.82 8.92 0.55
N ASP A 51 -0.01 9.28 -0.44
CA ASP A 51 -1.08 10.27 -0.27
C ASP A 51 -2.09 9.81 0.79
N LEU A 52 -2.51 8.55 0.73
CA LEU A 52 -3.41 7.97 1.73
C LEU A 52 -2.78 8.00 3.14
N ALA A 53 -1.48 7.73 3.28
CA ALA A 53 -0.78 7.81 4.55
C ALA A 53 -0.83 9.25 5.11
N GLN A 54 -0.58 10.28 4.29
CA GLN A 54 -0.65 11.68 4.71
C GLN A 54 -2.06 12.06 5.20
N GLN A 55 -3.11 11.63 4.50
CA GLN A 55 -4.50 11.87 4.93
C GLN A 55 -4.80 11.18 6.27
N LEU A 56 -4.32 9.95 6.45
CA LEU A 56 -4.55 9.16 7.64
C LEU A 56 -3.77 9.66 8.87
N VAL A 57 -2.62 10.33 8.69
CA VAL A 57 -1.90 11.01 9.79
C VAL A 57 -2.81 11.99 10.52
N ALA A 58 -3.51 12.85 9.77
CA ALA A 58 -4.42 13.84 10.33
C ALA A 58 -5.58 13.16 11.08
N LYS A 59 -6.11 12.06 10.52
CA LYS A 59 -7.16 11.26 11.15
C LYS A 59 -6.68 10.57 12.44
N ALA A 60 -5.49 9.98 12.42
CA ALA A 60 -4.89 9.29 13.56
C ALA A 60 -4.65 10.25 14.73
N ARG A 61 -4.10 11.43 14.47
CA ARG A 61 -3.92 12.48 15.48
C ARG A 61 -5.23 12.91 16.12
N LYS A 62 -6.27 13.15 15.30
CA LYS A 62 -7.62 13.50 15.77
C LYS A 62 -8.22 12.41 16.66
N GLU A 63 -8.12 11.14 16.24
CA GLU A 63 -8.62 10.01 17.04
C GLU A 63 -7.85 9.84 18.35
N ALA A 64 -6.52 9.98 18.34
CA ALA A 64 -5.70 9.90 19.55
C ALA A 64 -6.02 11.03 20.54
N ALA A 65 -6.23 12.25 20.05
CA ALA A 65 -6.66 13.37 20.89
C ALA A 65 -8.07 13.18 21.46
N LYS A 66 -8.99 12.60 20.68
CA LYS A 66 -10.36 12.31 21.11
C LYS A 66 -10.44 11.19 22.14
N TYR A 67 -9.53 10.23 22.08
CA TYR A 67 -9.50 9.05 22.97
C TYR A 67 -8.13 8.88 23.63
N PRO A 68 -7.73 9.76 24.56
CA PRO A 68 -6.38 9.78 25.14
C PRO A 68 -6.04 8.53 25.96
N HIS A 69 -7.05 7.78 26.42
CA HIS A 69 -6.88 6.51 27.12
C HIS A 69 -6.54 5.34 26.18
N ARG A 70 -6.70 5.50 24.86
CA ARG A 70 -6.33 4.46 23.90
C ARG A 70 -4.84 4.54 23.60
N SER A 71 -4.19 3.38 23.57
CA SER A 71 -2.82 3.31 23.09
C SER A 71 -2.76 3.67 21.60
N ARG A 72 -1.61 4.23 21.19
CA ARG A 72 -1.32 4.54 19.78
C ARG A 72 -1.50 3.33 18.89
N GLU A 73 -1.08 2.16 19.37
CA GLU A 73 -1.22 0.89 18.66
C GLU A 73 -2.69 0.52 18.42
N VAL A 74 -3.58 0.71 19.41
CA VAL A 74 -5.02 0.47 19.21
C VAL A 74 -5.59 1.41 18.13
N THR A 75 -5.16 2.67 18.08
CA THR A 75 -5.56 3.59 17.01
C THR A 75 -5.06 3.12 15.64
N LEU A 76 -3.81 2.68 15.53
CA LEU A 76 -3.25 2.15 14.28
C LEU A 76 -3.96 0.88 13.82
N GLN A 77 -4.26 -0.06 14.72
CA GLN A 77 -5.01 -1.29 14.38
C GLN A 77 -6.43 -0.98 13.87
N ARG A 78 -7.10 0.02 14.46
CA ARG A 78 -8.41 0.46 13.98
C ARG A 78 -8.35 1.09 12.60
N ILE A 79 -7.31 1.88 12.33
CA ILE A 79 -7.07 2.45 11.01
C ILE A 79 -6.78 1.34 9.99
N ARG A 80 -5.93 0.37 10.33
CA ARG A 80 -5.64 -0.79 9.49
C ARG A 80 -6.92 -1.50 9.07
N ARG A 81 -7.74 -1.88 10.05
CA ARG A 81 -9.02 -2.55 9.80
C ARG A 81 -9.94 -1.72 8.93
N ALA A 82 -10.04 -0.42 9.18
CA ALA A 82 -10.87 0.47 8.37
C ALA A 82 -10.40 0.58 6.90
N ILE A 83 -9.10 0.50 6.64
CA ILE A 83 -8.55 0.49 5.28
C ILE A 83 -8.82 -0.86 4.59
N GLU A 84 -8.58 -1.97 5.29
CA GLU A 84 -8.81 -3.32 4.81
C GLU A 84 -10.30 -3.55 4.49
N ASP A 85 -11.21 -3.15 5.39
CA ASP A 85 -12.66 -3.25 5.21
C ASP A 85 -13.16 -2.44 4.00
N LYS A 86 -12.46 -1.36 3.64
CA LYS A 86 -12.79 -0.51 2.49
C LYS A 86 -12.23 -1.03 1.16
N GLY A 87 -11.31 -1.99 1.21
CA GLY A 87 -10.65 -2.52 0.01
C GLY A 87 -9.84 -1.47 -0.78
N TRP A 88 -9.41 -0.38 -0.13
CA TRP A 88 -8.69 0.71 -0.81
C TRP A 88 -7.28 0.31 -1.26
N VAL A 89 -6.67 -0.65 -0.57
CA VAL A 89 -5.34 -1.16 -0.85
C VAL A 89 -5.29 -2.67 -0.61
N ARG A 90 -4.26 -3.31 -1.12
CA ARG A 90 -3.98 -4.73 -0.90
C ARG A 90 -3.51 -4.96 0.54
N ALA A 91 -3.64 -6.18 1.04
CA ALA A 91 -3.21 -6.51 2.40
C ALA A 91 -1.72 -6.20 2.66
N VAL A 92 -0.85 -6.45 1.67
CA VAL A 92 0.59 -6.12 1.77
C VAL A 92 0.85 -4.61 1.83
N GLU A 93 0.07 -3.82 1.07
CA GLU A 93 0.13 -2.36 1.07
C GLU A 93 -0.45 -1.78 2.37
N ALA A 94 -1.49 -2.40 2.93
CA ALA A 94 -2.04 -2.02 4.23
C ALA A 94 -0.99 -2.18 5.35
N GLY A 95 -0.22 -3.27 5.32
CA GLY A 95 0.91 -3.47 6.23
C GLY A 95 1.94 -2.35 6.13
N TRP A 96 2.36 -2.03 4.90
CA TRP A 96 3.28 -0.93 4.64
C TRP A 96 2.72 0.43 5.11
N LEU A 97 1.45 0.72 4.85
CA LEU A 97 0.78 1.95 5.29
C LEU A 97 0.85 2.14 6.81
N ILE A 98 0.66 1.07 7.58
CA ILE A 98 0.74 1.16 9.04
C ILE A 98 2.16 1.47 9.51
N GLN A 99 3.18 0.88 8.89
CA GLN A 99 4.57 1.23 9.19
C GLN A 99 4.89 2.66 8.80
N ARG A 100 4.40 3.10 7.64
CA ARG A 100 4.55 4.49 7.17
C ARG A 100 3.88 5.47 8.14
N LEU A 101 2.68 5.14 8.64
CA LEU A 101 1.98 5.96 9.64
C LEU A 101 2.75 6.05 10.96
N ARG A 102 3.32 4.94 11.45
CA ARG A 102 4.19 4.97 12.64
C ARG A 102 5.34 5.95 12.47
N ALA A 103 6.04 5.89 11.33
CA ALA A 103 7.13 6.80 11.02
C ALA A 103 6.68 8.27 10.95
N LEU A 104 5.58 8.57 10.26
CA LEU A 104 5.07 9.95 10.12
C LEU A 104 4.52 10.53 11.44
N LEU A 105 3.99 9.68 12.31
CA LEU A 105 3.43 10.07 13.60
C LEU A 105 4.46 10.06 14.73
N ASN A 106 5.64 9.47 14.49
CA ASN A 106 6.65 9.18 15.50
C ASN A 106 6.07 8.35 16.68
N TRP A 107 5.35 7.28 16.34
CA TRP A 107 4.61 6.41 17.26
C TRP A 107 5.22 5.03 17.41
#